data_AF-A0A7W1ED44-F1
#
_entry.id   AF-A0A7W1ED44-F1
#
_cell.length_a   1.000
_cell.length_b   1.000
_cell.length_c   1.000
_cell.angle_alpha   90.00
_cell.angle_beta   90.00
_cell.angle_gamma   90.00
#
_symmetry.space_group_name_H-M   'P 1'
#
loop_
_entity.id
_entity.type
_entity.pdbx_description
1 polymer ?
#
loop_
_entity_poly.entity_id
_entity_poly.type
_entity_poly.pdbx_seq_one_letter_code
_entity_poly.pdbx_strand_id
1 'polypeptide(L)'
;MSHRFLYKLLGYLSIVTGLAAAGCMFRIQNMFYGIAFAILGFILAGINVYLNTKYYSEEETYPKGYFGMVLSSLPVLFMMFVIFKFRK
;
A
#
# COMPACT_ATOMS: atom_id res chain seq x y z
N MET A 1 22.51 6.88 7.96
CA MET A 1 21.81 6.16 6.87
C MET A 1 21.14 7.21 5.99
N SER A 2 21.42 7.24 4.68
CA SER A 2 20.95 8.35 3.81
C SER A 2 19.42 8.36 3.67
N HIS A 3 18.77 9.50 3.92
CA HIS A 3 17.31 9.66 3.81
C HIS A 3 16.77 9.24 2.43
N ARG A 4 17.61 9.36 1.39
CA ARG A 4 17.29 8.97 0.00
C ARG A 4 17.20 7.45 -0.18
N PHE A 5 17.99 6.68 0.58
CA PHE A 5 17.94 5.23 0.56
C PHE A 5 16.67 4.72 1.24
N LEU A 6 16.34 5.26 2.42
CA LEU A 6 15.09 4.93 3.13
C LEU A 6 13.87 5.28 2.27
N TYR A 7 13.88 6.43 1.61
CA TYR A 7 12.82 6.83 0.69
C TYR A 7 12.60 5.76 -0.40
N LYS A 8 13.65 5.41 -1.17
CA LYS A 8 13.53 4.41 -2.24
C LYS A 8 13.11 3.04 -1.70
N LEU A 9 13.70 2.60 -0.59
CA LEU A 9 13.39 1.31 0.03
C LEU A 9 11.92 1.23 0.45
N LEU A 10 11.41 2.24 1.16
CA LEU A 10 10.02 2.30 1.60
C LEU A 10 9.04 2.32 0.43
N GLY A 11 9.39 3.02 -0.66
CA GLY A 11 8.60 3.05 -1.88
C GLY A 11 8.45 1.65 -2.48
N TYR A 12 9.56 0.94 -2.69
CA TYR A 12 9.52 -0.43 -3.22
C TYR A 12 8.83 -1.41 -2.27
N LEU A 13 9.10 -1.33 -0.96
CA LEU A 13 8.45 -2.19 0.03
C LEU A 13 6.94 -1.97 0.07
N SER A 14 6.47 -0.72 -0.06
CA SER A 14 5.03 -0.42 -0.11
C SER A 14 4.35 -1.07 -1.33
N ILE A 15 5.02 -1.09 -2.49
CA ILE A 15 4.50 -1.73 -3.69
C ILE A 15 4.49 -3.25 -3.55
N VAL A 16 5.57 -3.85 -3.05
CA VAL A 16 5.67 -5.30 -2.85
C VAL A 16 4.61 -5.78 -1.85
N THR A 17 4.43 -5.07 -0.74
CA THR A 17 3.40 -5.39 0.26
C THR A 17 1.99 -5.16 -0.29
N GLY A 18 1.76 -4.11 -1.08
CA GLY A 18 0.49 -3.91 -1.78
C GLY A 18 0.16 -5.01 -2.79
N LEU A 19 1.14 -5.49 -3.56
CA LEU A 19 0.97 -6.63 -4.47
C LEU A 19 0.71 -7.93 -3.72
N ALA A 20 1.42 -8.17 -2.61
CA ALA A 20 1.17 -9.33 -1.76
C ALA A 20 -0.25 -9.29 -1.18
N ALA A 21 -0.69 -8.11 -0.70
CA ALA A 21 -2.05 -7.88 -0.24
C ALA A 21 -3.08 -8.17 -1.34
N ALA A 22 -2.80 -7.73 -2.56
CA ALA A 22 -3.65 -8.00 -3.72
C ALA A 22 -3.71 -9.49 -4.07
N GLY A 23 -2.58 -10.20 -4.02
CA GLY A 23 -2.51 -11.64 -4.23
C GLY A 23 -3.29 -12.44 -3.18
N CYS A 24 -3.32 -11.98 -1.93
CA CYS A 24 -4.10 -12.63 -0.87
C CYS A 24 -5.62 -12.58 -1.12
N MET A 25 -6.13 -11.70 -1.99
CA MET A 25 -7.55 -11.62 -2.32
C MET A 25 -8.06 -12.79 -3.17
N PHE A 26 -7.19 -13.53 -3.87
CA PHE A 26 -7.63 -14.65 -4.72
C PHE A 26 -8.31 -15.77 -3.94
N ARG A 27 -8.05 -15.89 -2.63
CA ARG A 27 -8.70 -16.87 -1.75
C ARG A 27 -9.21 -16.18 -0.50
N ILE A 28 -10.52 -16.29 -0.24
CA ILE A 28 -11.19 -15.70 0.94
C ILE A 28 -10.51 -16.14 2.26
N GLN A 29 -10.01 -17.37 2.33
CA GLN A 29 -9.27 -17.89 3.50
C GLN A 29 -8.03 -17.05 3.85
N ASN A 30 -7.39 -16.43 2.85
CA ASN A 30 -6.19 -15.61 3.03
C ASN A 30 -6.51 -14.13 3.22
N MET A 31 -7.78 -13.74 3.24
CA MET A 31 -8.20 -12.34 3.29
C MET A 31 -7.74 -11.65 4.58
N PHE A 32 -7.64 -12.38 5.69
CA PHE A 32 -7.06 -11.86 6.93
C PHE A 32 -5.61 -11.39 6.74
N TYR A 33 -4.77 -12.20 6.10
CA TYR A 33 -3.40 -11.82 5.76
C TYR A 33 -3.36 -10.69 4.74
N GLY A 34 -4.29 -10.69 3.77
CA GLY A 34 -4.44 -9.61 2.80
C GLY A 34 -4.68 -8.25 3.46
N ILE A 35 -5.50 -8.18 4.50
CA ILE A 35 -5.74 -6.95 5.27
C ILE A 35 -4.48 -6.54 6.04
N ALA A 36 -3.77 -7.49 6.66
CA ALA A 36 -2.54 -7.18 7.38
C ALA A 36 -1.47 -6.59 6.44
N PHE A 37 -1.28 -7.18 5.27
CA PHE A 37 -0.39 -6.63 4.24
C PHE A 37 -0.88 -5.31 3.66
N ALA A 38 -2.20 -5.12 3.53
CA ALA A 38 -2.80 -3.86 3.10
C ALA A 38 -2.43 -2.72 4.06
N ILE A 39 -2.63 -2.92 5.37
CA ILE A 39 -2.32 -1.94 6.42
C ILE A 39 -0.82 -1.64 6.42
N LEU A 40 0.03 -2.66 6.37
CA LEU A 40 1.49 -2.47 6.32
C LEU A 40 1.93 -1.68 5.08
N GLY A 41 1.43 -2.05 3.89
CA GLY A 41 1.75 -1.34 2.66
C GLY A 41 1.25 0.10 2.66
N PHE A 42 0.09 0.37 3.26
CA PHE A 42 -0.45 1.72 3.41
C PHE A 42 0.40 2.58 4.35
N ILE A 43 0.87 2.04 5.48
CA ILE A 43 1.77 2.73 6.40
C ILE A 43 3.10 3.07 5.71
N LEU A 44 3.71 2.08 5.04
CA LEU A 44 4.98 2.27 4.32
C LEU A 44 4.85 3.30 3.19
N ALA A 45 3.74 3.25 2.46
CA ALA A 45 3.40 4.22 1.45
C ALA A 45 3.22 5.63 2.04
N GLY A 46 2.53 5.75 3.17
CA GLY A 46 2.35 7.00 3.90
C GLY A 46 3.67 7.63 4.33
N ILE A 47 4.58 6.83 4.89
CA ILE A 47 5.92 7.30 5.26
C ILE A 47 6.70 7.72 4.00
N ASN A 48 6.60 6.98 2.90
CA ASN A 48 7.25 7.33 1.63
C ASN A 48 6.74 8.67 1.07
N VAL A 49 5.42 8.87 1.02
CA VAL A 49 4.81 10.13 0.56
C VAL A 49 5.22 11.27 1.48
N TYR A 50 5.15 11.09 2.81
CA TYR A 50 5.60 12.10 3.76
C TYR A 50 7.06 12.51 3.55
N LEU A 51 7.95 11.53 3.35
CA LEU A 51 9.37 11.79 3.06
C LEU A 51 9.56 12.53 1.73
N ASN A 52 8.78 12.19 0.70
CA ASN A 52 8.80 12.92 -0.58
C ASN A 52 8.36 14.37 -0.37
N THR A 53 7.21 14.63 0.26
CA THR A 53 6.72 15.99 0.49
C THR A 53 7.67 16.83 1.34
N LYS A 54 8.37 16.19 2.29
CA LYS A 54 9.27 16.89 3.22
C LYS A 54 10.67 17.17 2.66
N TYR A 55 11.23 16.28 1.84
CA TYR A 55 12.64 16.34 1.44
C TYR A 55 12.87 16.35 -0.07
N TYR A 56 11.91 15.91 -0.88
CA TYR A 56 12.08 15.64 -2.31
C TYR A 56 10.92 16.16 -3.16
N SER A 57 10.14 17.11 -2.64
CA SER A 57 8.90 17.56 -3.27
C SER A 57 9.13 18.22 -4.63
N GLU A 58 10.34 18.72 -4.88
CA GLU A 58 10.77 19.31 -6.16
C GLU A 58 11.41 18.29 -7.13
N GLU A 59 11.86 17.13 -6.65
CA GLU A 59 12.58 16.14 -7.48
C GLU A 59 11.65 15.07 -8.09
N GLU A 60 10.60 14.64 -7.38
CA GLU A 60 9.69 13.59 -7.84
C GLU A 60 8.23 13.98 -7.59
N THR A 61 7.51 14.33 -8.67
CA THR A 61 6.07 14.68 -8.64
C THR A 61 5.17 13.48 -8.32
N TYR A 62 5.61 12.27 -8.63
CA TYR A 62 4.85 11.03 -8.41
C TYR A 62 5.64 10.04 -7.54
N PRO A 63 5.64 10.22 -6.21
CA PRO A 63 6.30 9.29 -5.31
C PRO A 63 5.71 7.88 -5.44
N LYS A 64 6.61 6.89 -5.44
CA LYS A 64 6.26 5.47 -5.55
C LYS A 64 5.27 5.00 -4.47
N GLY A 65 5.27 5.66 -3.32
CA GLY A 65 4.29 5.44 -2.26
C GLY A 65 2.84 5.59 -2.73
N TYR A 66 2.52 6.46 -3.69
CA TYR A 66 1.14 6.55 -4.20
C TYR A 66 0.66 5.25 -4.85
N PHE A 67 1.53 4.57 -5.61
CA PHE A 67 1.21 3.25 -6.16
C PHE A 67 1.01 2.21 -5.07
N GLY A 68 1.84 2.25 -4.02
CA GLY A 68 1.66 1.43 -2.82
C GLY A 68 0.30 1.67 -2.16
N MET A 69 -0.12 2.93 -1.98
CA MET A 69 -1.43 3.26 -1.40
C MET A 69 -2.58 2.69 -2.23
N VAL A 70 -2.54 2.86 -3.55
CA VAL A 70 -3.59 2.33 -4.45
C VAL A 70 -3.67 0.82 -4.33
N LEU A 71 -2.53 0.11 -4.44
CA LEU A 71 -2.49 -1.34 -4.35
C LEU A 71 -2.97 -1.87 -2.99
N SER A 72 -2.54 -1.23 -1.90
CA SER A 72 -2.97 -1.55 -0.54
C SER A 72 -4.45 -1.24 -0.27
N SER A 73 -5.09 -0.35 -1.04
CA SER A 73 -6.52 -0.07 -0.88
C SER A 73 -7.43 -1.12 -1.52
N LEU A 74 -6.94 -1.87 -2.52
CA LEU A 74 -7.73 -2.86 -3.25
C LEU A 74 -8.33 -3.97 -2.33
N PRO A 75 -7.60 -4.57 -1.37
CA PRO A 75 -8.15 -5.52 -0.40
C PRO A 75 -9.35 -4.99 0.39
N VAL A 76 -9.27 -3.73 0.81
CA VAL A 76 -10.32 -3.09 1.60
C VAL A 76 -11.54 -2.81 0.73
N LEU A 77 -11.34 -2.28 -0.48
CA LEU A 77 -12.41 -2.03 -1.45
C LEU A 77 -13.12 -3.34 -1.85
N PHE A 78 -12.36 -4.40 -2.09
CA PHE A 78 -12.90 -5.72 -2.39
C PHE A 78 -13.75 -6.26 -1.23
N MET A 79 -13.25 -6.17 0.01
CA MET A 79 -14.02 -6.57 1.18
C MET A 79 -15.31 -5.74 1.31
N MET A 80 -15.25 -4.43 1.14
CA MET A 80 -16.44 -3.57 1.17
C MET A 80 -17.46 -4.02 0.13
N PHE A 81 -17.03 -4.31 -1.10
CA PHE A 81 -17.90 -4.80 -2.15
C PHE A 81 -18.56 -6.14 -1.80
N VAL A 82 -17.79 -7.09 -1.25
CA VAL A 82 -18.33 -8.37 -0.77
C VAL A 82 -19.36 -8.14 0.34
N ILE A 83 -19.05 -7.34 1.34
CA ILE A 83 -19.99 -7.04 2.44
C ILE A 83 -21.27 -6.42 1.89
N PHE A 84 -21.20 -5.38 1.06
CA PHE A 84 -22.40 -4.73 0.51
C PHE A 84 -23.22 -5.67 -0.38
N LYS A 85 -22.57 -6.57 -1.12
CA LYS A 85 -23.28 -7.55 -1.97
C LYS A 85 -24.01 -8.62 -1.17
N PHE A 86 -23.47 -9.05 -0.03
CA PHE A 86 -24.02 -10.15 0.77
C PHE A 86 -24.83 -9.71 2.00
N ARG A 87 -24.77 -8.42 2.36
CA ARG A 87 -25.57 -7.83 3.44
C ARG A 87 -26.94 -7.43 2.86
N LYS A 88 -27.82 -8.44 2.75
CA LYS A 88 -29.24 -8.28 2.44
C LYS A 88 -30.01 -7.79 3.67
#